data_AF-A0A151WN35-F1
#
_entry.id   AF-A0A151WN35-F1
#
_cell.length_a   1.000
_cell.length_b   1.000
_cell.length_c   1.000
_cell.angle_alpha   90.00
_cell.angle_beta   90.00
_cell.angle_gamma   90.00
#
_symmetry.space_group_name_H-M   'P 1'
#
loop_
_entity.id
_entity.type
_entity.pdbx_description
1 polymer ?
#
loop_
_entity_poly.entity_id
_entity_poly.type
_entity_poly.pdbx_seq_one_letter_code
_entity_poly.pdbx_strand_id
1 'polypeptide(L)'
;RNEIVLINRLRANHYNLNYSLHRKNMVASKACPCGDPNQDINHIIFRCPISSPRATHLVSFCNTISAYSSLTPNDIFPLLKKPSPKLCRLLLAFIKSNNLII
;
A
#
# COMPACT_ATOMS: atom_id res chain seq x y z
N ARG A 1 6.74 9.84 -14.34
CA ARG A 1 7.86 8.88 -14.13
C ARG A 1 7.80 8.21 -12.75
N ASN A 2 7.58 8.96 -11.66
CA ASN A 2 7.55 8.42 -10.29
C ASN A 2 6.46 7.36 -10.04
N GLU A 3 5.30 7.48 -10.70
CA GLU A 3 4.20 6.50 -10.61
C GLU A 3 4.64 5.10 -11.09
N ILE A 4 5.35 5.02 -12.22
CA ILE A 4 5.82 3.75 -12.79
C ILE A 4 6.81 3.08 -11.82
N VAL A 5 7.73 3.87 -11.26
CA VAL A 5 8.72 3.37 -10.29
C VAL A 5 8.01 2.86 -9.03
N LEU A 6 7.05 3.61 -8.50
CA LEU A 6 6.25 3.23 -7.33
C LEU A 6 5.53 1.89 -7.56
N ILE A 7 4.81 1.76 -8.68
CA ILE A 7 4.07 0.54 -9.01
C ILE A 7 5.01 -0.66 -9.14
N ASN A 8 6.15 -0.51 -9.81
CA ASN A 8 7.11 -1.60 -9.98
C ASN A 8 7.70 -2.05 -8.64
N ARG A 9 8.00 -1.12 -7.74
CA ARG A 9 8.50 -1.41 -6.39
C ARG A 9 7.45 -2.13 -5.53
N LEU A 10 6.19 -1.70 -5.61
CA LEU A 10 5.08 -2.37 -4.94
C LEU A 10 4.91 -3.81 -5.45
N ARG A 11 4.92 -4.02 -6.78
CA ARG A 11 4.80 -5.37 -7.39
C ARG A 11 5.97 -6.28 -7.00
N ALA A 12 7.17 -5.74 -6.89
CA ALA A 12 8.36 -6.47 -6.45
C ALA A 12 8.43 -6.66 -4.93
N ASN A 13 7.50 -6.11 -4.14
CA ASN A 13 7.55 -6.12 -2.68
C ASN A 13 8.88 -5.54 -2.14
N HIS A 14 9.38 -4.49 -2.82
CA HIS A 14 10.65 -3.81 -2.58
C HIS A 14 10.40 -2.39 -2.10
N TYR A 15 10.10 -2.26 -0.81
CA TYR A 15 9.81 -0.97 -0.15
C TYR A 15 10.21 -1.00 1.33
N ASN A 16 10.29 0.18 1.96
CA ASN A 16 10.78 0.33 3.34
C ASN A 16 9.66 0.24 4.39
N LEU A 17 8.80 -0.77 4.28
CA LEU A 17 7.86 -1.12 5.36
C LEU A 17 8.46 -2.23 6.21
N ASN A 18 8.15 -2.27 7.52
CA ASN A 18 8.81 -3.19 8.45
C ASN A 18 8.69 -4.66 8.02
N TYR A 19 7.58 -5.08 7.41
CA TYR A 19 7.46 -6.44 6.88
C TYR A 19 8.51 -6.76 5.79
N SER A 20 8.76 -5.83 4.86
CA SER A 20 9.76 -5.99 3.80
C SER A 20 11.19 -5.92 4.33
N LEU A 21 11.47 -4.98 5.26
CA LEU A 21 12.78 -4.81 5.88
C LEU A 21 13.15 -6.01 6.77
N HIS A 22 12.17 -6.56 7.51
CA HIS A 22 12.38 -7.72 8.37
C HIS A 22 12.76 -8.97 7.56
N ARG A 23 12.13 -9.20 6.39
CA ARG A 23 12.53 -10.31 5.49
C ARG A 23 13.99 -10.24 5.05
N LYS A 24 14.59 -9.05 5.10
CA LYS A 24 16.00 -8.79 4.76
C LYS A 24 16.91 -8.67 5.99
N ASN A 25 16.41 -9.02 7.18
CA ASN A 25 17.12 -8.89 8.46
C ASN A 25 17.62 -7.45 8.75
N MET A 26 16.98 -6.42 8.20
CA MET A 26 17.35 -5.01 8.41
C MET A 26 16.68 -4.40 9.65
N VAL A 27 15.58 -4.99 10.11
CA VAL A 27 14.88 -4.60 11.35
C VAL A 27 14.50 -5.85 12.14
N ALA A 28 14.51 -5.75 13.46
CA ALA A 28 14.23 -6.87 14.36
C ALA A 28 12.74 -7.27 14.41
N SER A 29 11.83 -6.34 14.10
CA SER A 29 10.38 -6.59 14.13
C SER A 29 9.71 -6.11 12.85
N LYS A 30 8.77 -6.92 12.37
CA LYS A 30 7.87 -6.60 11.25
C LYS A 30 6.62 -5.83 11.66
N ALA A 31 6.41 -5.62 12.96
CA ALA A 31 5.21 -4.98 13.50
C ALA A 31 5.11 -3.50 13.11
N CYS A 32 3.88 -3.00 12.99
CA CYS A 32 3.60 -1.59 12.77
C CYS A 32 3.54 -0.84 14.12
N PRO A 33 3.95 0.44 14.19
CA PRO A 33 3.78 1.25 15.40
C PRO A 33 2.34 1.38 15.90
N CYS A 34 1.35 1.08 15.06
CA CYS A 34 -0.06 1.05 15.47
C CYS A 34 -0.46 -0.19 16.28
N GLY A 35 0.44 -1.18 16.44
CA GLY A 35 0.19 -2.44 17.15
C GLY A 35 -0.12 -3.64 16.25
N ASP A 36 -0.28 -3.45 14.93
CA ASP A 36 -0.49 -4.58 14.01
C ASP A 36 0.80 -5.43 13.89
N PRO A 37 0.70 -6.77 13.89
CA PRO A 37 1.86 -7.65 13.82
C PRO A 37 2.64 -7.55 12.50
N ASN A 38 2.07 -7.02 11.42
CA ASN A 38 2.74 -6.88 10.13
C ASN A 38 2.46 -5.51 9.49
N GLN A 39 3.50 -4.69 9.39
CA GLN A 39 3.45 -3.47 8.58
C GLN A 39 3.70 -3.80 7.10
N ASP A 40 2.65 -4.17 6.37
CA ASP A 40 2.66 -4.32 4.92
C ASP A 40 1.83 -3.23 4.22
N ILE A 41 1.86 -3.19 2.88
CA ILE A 41 1.17 -2.15 2.11
C ILE A 41 -0.35 -2.25 2.25
N ASN A 42 -0.92 -3.46 2.35
CA ASN A 42 -2.35 -3.66 2.54
C ASN A 42 -2.80 -3.18 3.91
N HIS A 43 -2.01 -3.46 4.96
CA HIS A 43 -2.19 -2.90 6.29
C HIS A 43 -2.17 -1.37 6.22
N ILE A 44 -1.13 -0.78 5.64
CA ILE A 44 -0.97 0.67 5.59
C ILE A 44 -2.10 1.36 4.79
N ILE A 45 -2.57 0.77 3.70
CA ILE A 45 -3.66 1.37 2.90
C ILE A 45 -5.02 1.17 3.57
N PHE A 46 -5.36 -0.05 4.00
CA PHE A 46 -6.75 -0.39 4.34
C PHE A 46 -7.06 -0.46 5.83
N ARG A 47 -6.07 -0.71 6.69
CA ARG A 47 -6.30 -1.11 8.09
C ARG A 47 -5.58 -0.25 9.13
N CYS A 48 -4.51 0.42 8.74
CA CYS A 48 -3.65 1.14 9.68
C CYS A 48 -4.33 2.43 10.15
N PRO A 49 -4.58 2.60 11.47
CA PRO A 49 -5.23 3.81 11.99
C PRO A 49 -4.36 5.07 11.82
N ILE A 50 -3.03 4.92 11.73
CA ILE A 50 -2.10 6.04 11.59
C ILE A 50 -2.18 6.66 10.18
N SER A 51 -2.35 5.84 9.14
CA SER A 51 -2.43 6.28 7.75
C SER A 51 -3.87 6.37 7.21
N SER A 52 -4.84 5.79 7.90
CA SER A 52 -6.26 5.79 7.55
C SER A 52 -6.81 7.18 7.17
N PRO A 53 -6.54 8.28 7.90
CA PRO A 53 -7.07 9.60 7.55
C PRO A 53 -6.66 10.09 6.16
N ARG A 54 -5.50 9.64 5.66
CA ARG A 54 -4.97 9.99 4.35
C ARG A 54 -5.33 8.96 3.27
N ALA A 55 -5.80 7.79 3.68
CA ALA A 55 -6.14 6.67 2.80
C ALA A 55 -7.57 6.75 2.25
N THR A 56 -8.46 7.56 2.84
CA THR A 56 -9.91 7.57 2.55
C THR A 56 -10.26 7.55 1.07
N HIS A 57 -9.68 8.46 0.28
CA HIS A 57 -9.96 8.53 -1.17
C HIS A 57 -9.41 7.33 -1.95
N LEU A 58 -8.24 6.83 -1.54
CA LEU A 58 -7.62 5.66 -2.16
C LEU A 58 -8.43 4.39 -1.84
N VAL A 59 -8.79 4.19 -0.57
CA VAL A 59 -9.58 3.05 -0.10
C VAL A 59 -10.96 3.04 -0.76
N SER A 60 -11.65 4.18 -0.81
CA SER A 60 -12.94 4.29 -1.49
C SER A 60 -12.83 3.89 -2.96
N PHE A 61 -11.82 4.38 -3.67
CA PHE A 61 -11.58 4.02 -5.07
C PHE A 61 -11.27 2.53 -5.26
N CYS A 62 -10.42 1.96 -4.40
CA CYS A 62 -10.08 0.54 -4.42
C CYS A 62 -11.31 -0.34 -4.14
N ASN A 63 -12.15 0.03 -3.18
CA ASN A 63 -13.35 -0.71 -2.81
C ASN A 63 -14.37 -0.73 -3.97
N THR A 64 -14.57 0.41 -4.65
CA THR A 64 -15.45 0.49 -5.83
C THR A 64 -14.98 -0.44 -6.94
N ILE A 65 -13.68 -0.47 -7.25
CA ILE A 65 -13.14 -1.35 -8.30
C ILE A 65 -13.23 -2.82 -7.88
N SER A 66 -12.90 -3.11 -6.63
CA SER A 66 -12.91 -4.49 -6.12
C SER A 66 -14.31 -5.08 -6.12
N ALA A 67 -15.32 -4.29 -5.74
CA ALA A 67 -16.72 -4.68 -5.83
C ALA A 67 -17.17 -4.94 -7.28
N TYR A 68 -16.82 -4.05 -8.22
CA TYR A 68 -17.14 -4.24 -9.63
C TYR A 68 -16.47 -5.47 -10.25
N SER A 69 -15.23 -5.76 -9.82
CA SER A 69 -14.38 -6.78 -10.43
C SER A 69 -14.34 -8.11 -9.66
N SER A 70 -15.17 -8.26 -8.62
CA SER A 70 -15.18 -9.42 -7.71
C SER A 70 -13.79 -9.80 -7.18
N LEU A 71 -12.97 -8.79 -6.86
CA LEU A 71 -11.61 -8.97 -6.34
C LEU A 71 -11.61 -9.09 -4.82
N THR A 72 -10.56 -9.70 -4.27
CA THR A 72 -10.35 -9.80 -2.84
C THR A 72 -10.37 -8.41 -2.18
N PRO A 73 -11.27 -8.17 -1.21
CA PRO A 73 -11.32 -6.92 -0.47
C PRO A 73 -10.01 -6.67 0.29
N ASN A 74 -9.66 -5.40 0.48
CA ASN A 74 -8.48 -4.96 1.23
C ASN A 74 -7.14 -5.53 0.70
N ASP A 75 -7.10 -5.91 -0.57
CA ASP A 75 -5.89 -6.34 -1.26
C ASP A 75 -5.60 -5.46 -2.48
N ILE A 76 -4.47 -4.75 -2.44
CA ILE A 76 -4.03 -3.88 -3.52
C ILE A 76 -3.41 -4.66 -4.69
N PHE A 77 -2.86 -5.85 -4.44
CA PHE A 77 -2.04 -6.56 -5.44
C PHE A 77 -2.78 -6.93 -6.73
N PRO A 78 -4.04 -7.39 -6.71
CA PRO A 78 -4.81 -7.61 -7.92
C PRO A 78 -4.95 -6.33 -8.77
N LEU A 79 -5.15 -5.18 -8.11
CA LEU A 79 -5.28 -3.87 -8.75
C LEU A 79 -3.96 -3.38 -9.37
N LEU A 80 -2.81 -3.84 -8.85
CA LEU A 80 -1.48 -3.52 -9.38
C LEU A 80 -1.11 -4.33 -10.63
N LYS A 81 -1.85 -5.40 -11.00
CA LYS A 81 -1.58 -6.17 -12.23
C LYS A 81 -1.78 -5.30 -13.48
N LYS A 82 -2.89 -4.56 -13.51
CA LYS A 82 -3.26 -3.61 -14.57
C LYS A 82 -3.77 -2.30 -13.94
N PRO A 83 -2.86 -1.46 -13.41
CA PRO A 83 -3.25 -0.28 -12.66
C PRO A 83 -3.79 0.80 -13.60
N SER A 84 -4.89 1.44 -13.20
CA SER A 84 -5.42 2.59 -13.91
C SER A 84 -4.58 3.86 -13.62
N PRO A 85 -4.53 4.84 -14.52
CA PRO A 85 -3.83 6.10 -14.26
C PRO A 85 -4.34 6.85 -13.03
N LYS A 86 -5.62 6.66 -12.66
CA LYS A 86 -6.21 7.22 -11.44
C LYS A 86 -5.69 6.50 -10.19
N LEU A 87 -5.58 5.16 -10.23
CA LEU A 87 -4.99 4.38 -9.14
C LEU A 87 -3.55 4.81 -8.86
N CYS A 88 -2.74 4.93 -9.92
CA CYS A 88 -1.33 5.33 -9.83
C CYS A 88 -1.17 6.70 -9.13
N ARG A 89 -2.00 7.69 -9.52
CA ARG A 89 -2.00 9.03 -8.93
C ARG A 89 -2.40 9.02 -7.46
N LEU A 90 -3.47 8.30 -7.12
CA LEU A 90 -3.95 8.19 -5.73
C LEU A 90 -2.92 7.49 -4.83
N LEU A 91 -2.30 6.40 -5.32
CA LEU A 91 -1.23 5.72 -4.60
C LEU A 91 -0.04 6.65 -4.38
N LEU A 92 0.43 7.36 -5.41
CA LEU A 92 1.55 8.27 -5.27
C LEU A 92 1.25 9.41 -4.29
N ALA A 93 0.05 9.98 -4.34
CA ALA A 93 -0.39 11.02 -3.41
C ALA A 93 -0.43 10.49 -1.96
N PHE A 94 -0.97 9.29 -1.76
CA PHE A 94 -1.04 8.63 -0.46
C PHE A 94 0.35 8.33 0.13
N ILE A 95 1.28 7.80 -0.67
CA ILE A 95 2.65 7.51 -0.22
C ILE A 95 3.37 8.80 0.19
N LYS A 96 3.24 9.86 -0.61
CA LYS A 96 3.82 11.17 -0.29
C LYS A 96 3.23 11.77 0.98
N SER A 97 1.91 11.71 1.17
CA SER A 97 1.25 12.32 2.32
C SER A 97 1.56 11.61 3.65
N ASN A 98 1.96 10.34 3.60
CA ASN A 98 2.42 9.57 4.75
C ASN A 98 3.96 9.54 4.89
N ASN A 99 4.71 10.28 4.08
CA ASN A 99 6.18 10.29 4.06
C ASN A 99 6.79 8.87 3.96
N LEU A 100 6.13 7.98 3.23
CA LEU A 100 6.57 6.60 3.08
C LEU A 100 7.65 6.51 2.01
N ILE A 101 8.71 5.75 2.29
CA ILE A 101 9.80 5.51 1.34
C ILE A 101 9.53 4.17 0.66
N ILE A 102 9.17 4.23 -0.62
CA ILE A 102 8.92 3.06 -1.48
C ILE A 102 9.93 3.03 -2.61
#